data_AF-A0A6H2NLH1-F1
#
_entry.id   AF-A0A6H2NLH1-F1
#
_cell.length_a   1.000
_cell.length_b   1.000
_cell.length_c   1.000
_cell.angle_alpha   90.00
_cell.angle_beta   90.00
_cell.angle_gamma   90.00
#
_symmetry.space_group_name_H-M   'P 1'
#
loop_
_entity.id
_entity.type
_entity.pdbx_description
1 polymer ?
#
loop_
_entity_poly.entity_id
_entity_poly.type
_entity_poly.pdbx_seq_one_letter_code
_entity_poly.pdbx_strand_id
1 'polypeptide(L)' 'MAKPSLTSKQKQAVAQRANHCCEYCFCQVKYSPDPFSIEHIIPRSKGGTDELDNLALACQGCNNR' A
#
# COMPACT_ATOMS: atom_id res chain seq x y z
N MET A 1 22.21 -3.29 -3.92
CA MET A 1 21.55 -2.58 -5.02
C MET A 1 20.17 -2.16 -4.54
N ALA A 2 19.90 -0.85 -4.44
CA ALA A 2 18.61 -0.35 -3.97
C ALA A 2 17.51 -0.80 -4.93
N LYS A 3 16.60 -1.66 -4.47
CA LYS A 3 15.46 -2.13 -5.27
C LYS A 3 14.64 -0.90 -5.71
N PRO A 4 14.18 -0.81 -6.96
CA PRO A 4 13.42 0.34 -7.42
C PRO A 4 12.17 0.51 -6.55
N SER A 5 11.96 1.74 -6.06
CA SER A 5 10.75 2.09 -5.34
C SER A 5 9.58 2.17 -6.32
N LEU A 6 8.36 1.83 -5.87
CA LEU A 6 7.13 1.94 -6.66
C LEU A 6 7.05 3.29 -7.39
N THR A 7 6.62 3.28 -8.64
CA THR A 7 6.46 4.50 -9.45
C THR A 7 5.34 5.38 -8.91
N SER A 8 5.40 6.68 -9.17
CA SER A 8 4.33 7.61 -8.78
C SER A 8 2.96 7.22 -9.37
N LYS A 9 2.95 6.65 -10.58
CA LYS A 9 1.73 6.14 -11.23
C LYS A 9 1.11 4.98 -10.46
N GLN A 10 1.92 3.99 -10.04
CA GLN A 10 1.44 2.88 -9.22
C GLN A 10 0.89 3.40 -7.89
N LYS A 11 1.61 4.33 -7.25
CA LYS A 11 1.17 4.90 -5.97
C LYS A 11 -0.19 5.59 -6.07
N GLN A 12 -0.38 6.37 -7.13
CA GLN A 12 -1.63 7.07 -7.38
C GLN A 12 -2.76 6.10 -7.73
N ALA A 13 -2.50 5.07 -8.54
CA ALA A 13 -3.49 4.06 -8.91
C ALA A 13 -4.01 3.28 -7.69
N VAL A 14 -3.11 2.84 -6.78
CA VAL A 14 -3.52 2.16 -5.54
C VAL A 14 -4.33 3.10 -4.66
N ALA A 15 -3.87 4.34 -4.46
CA ALA A 15 -4.59 5.31 -3.62
C ALA A 15 -6.00 5.64 -4.15
N GLN A 16 -6.14 5.79 -5.46
CA GLN A 16 -7.43 6.03 -6.11
C GLN A 16 -8.35 4.80 -6.03
N ARG A 17 -7.83 3.60 -6.33
CA ARG A 17 -8.58 2.34 -6.20
C ARG A 17 -9.09 2.13 -4.78
N ALA A 18 -8.26 2.42 -3.79
CA ALA A 18 -8.58 2.29 -2.38
C ALA A 18 -9.50 3.42 -1.85
N ASN A 19 -9.87 4.39 -2.69
CA ASN A 19 -10.64 5.57 -2.30
C ASN A 19 -10.05 6.29 -1.06
N HIS A 20 -8.71 6.38 -1.01
CA HIS A 20 -7.98 6.91 0.15
C HIS A 20 -8.37 6.27 1.50
N CYS A 21 -8.68 4.97 1.50
CA CYS A 21 -8.96 4.16 2.68
C CYS A 21 -7.97 3.00 2.79
N CYS A 22 -7.73 2.50 4.00
CA CYS A 22 -6.93 1.31 4.20
C CYS A 22 -7.69 0.12 3.61
N GLU A 23 -7.06 -0.69 2.77
CA GLU A 23 -7.73 -1.80 2.11
C GLU A 23 -8.07 -2.97 3.05
N TYR A 24 -7.46 -2.99 4.25
CA TYR A 24 -7.72 -4.04 5.24
C TYR A 24 -8.77 -3.65 6.26
N CYS A 25 -8.71 -2.43 6.80
CA CYS A 25 -9.59 -1.99 7.89
C CYS A 25 -10.52 -0.84 7.52
N PHE A 26 -10.45 -0.35 6.28
CA PHE A 26 -11.28 0.72 5.73
C PHE A 26 -11.20 2.07 6.46
N CYS A 27 -10.19 2.27 7.34
CA CYS A 27 -9.98 3.57 7.94
C CYS A 27 -9.55 4.58 6.86
N GLN A 28 -10.12 5.78 6.90
CA GLN A 28 -9.84 6.83 5.92
C GLN A 28 -8.53 7.52 6.26
N VAL A 29 -7.68 7.74 5.25
CA VAL A 29 -6.40 8.48 5.38
C VAL A 29 -6.64 9.84 6.06
N LYS A 30 -7.73 10.53 5.72
CA LYS A 30 -8.05 11.86 6.25
C LYS A 30 -8.32 11.92 7.76
N TYR A 31 -8.60 10.79 8.39
CA TYR A 31 -8.88 10.69 9.84
C TYR A 31 -7.78 9.94 10.58
N SER A 32 -6.73 9.50 9.90
CA SER A 32 -5.61 8.82 10.55
C SER A 32 -4.52 9.82 10.87
N PRO A 33 -3.98 9.81 12.10
CA PRO A 33 -2.83 10.63 12.45
C PRO A 33 -1.54 10.16 11.75
N ASP A 34 -1.49 8.89 11.36
CA ASP A 34 -0.32 8.25 10.78
C ASP A 34 -0.38 8.20 9.25
N PRO A 35 0.78 8.31 8.56
CA PRO A 35 0.83 8.19 7.12
C PRO A 35 0.54 6.76 6.68
N PHE A 36 -0.19 6.63 5.57
CA PHE A 36 -0.43 5.33 4.94
C PHE A 36 0.72 5.01 4.00
N SER A 37 1.03 3.72 3.93
CA SER A 37 2.06 3.18 3.06
C SER A 37 1.41 2.27 2.02
N ILE A 38 2.05 2.14 0.87
CA ILE A 38 1.70 1.10 -0.09
C ILE A 38 2.65 -0.05 0.14
N GLU A 39 2.07 -1.20 0.46
CA GLU A 39 2.82 -2.42 0.75
C GLU A 39 2.51 -3.52 -0.26
N HIS A 40 3.30 -4.59 -0.18
CA HIS A 40 3.10 -5.80 -0.95
C HIS A 40 2.30 -6.82 -0.14
N ILE A 41 1.11 -7.18 -0.59
CA ILE A 41 0.26 -8.21 0.05
C ILE A 41 1.05 -9.52 0.19
N ILE A 42 1.68 -9.96 -0.90
CA ILE A 42 2.68 -11.02 -0.89
C ILE A 42 4.04 -10.34 -0.85
N PRO A 43 4.87 -10.55 0.19
CA PRO A 43 6.20 -9.96 0.25
C PRO A 43 7.05 -10.36 -0.96
N ARG A 44 7.89 -9.44 -1.44
CA ARG A 44 8.83 -9.70 -2.54
C ARG A 44 9.77 -10.87 -2.27
N SER A 45 10.10 -11.14 -1.00
CA SER A 45 10.92 -12.30 -0.60
C SER A 45 10.21 -13.64 -0.80
N LYS A 46 8.87 -13.64 -0.86
CA LYS A 46 8.02 -14.80 -1.12
C LYS A 46 7.50 -14.86 -2.57
N GLY A 47 8.10 -14.08 -3.47
CA GLY A 47 7.71 -14.05 -4.89
C GLY A 47 6.64 -13.03 -5.24
N GLY A 48 6.30 -12.10 -4.34
CA GLY A 48 5.39 -11.00 -4.64
C GLY A 48 5.92 -10.05 -5.73
N THR A 49 5.01 -9.57 -6.56
CA THR A 49 5.30 -8.67 -7.69
C THR A 49 4.97 -7.22 -7.35
N ASP A 50 5.43 -6.28 -8.18
CA ASP A 50 5.05 -4.86 -8.11
C ASP A 50 3.76 -4.57 -8.91
N GLU A 51 2.99 -5.61 -9.26
CA GLU A 51 1.70 -5.49 -9.95
C GLU A 51 0.65 -4.88 -9.03
N LEU A 52 -0.27 -4.08 -9.59
CA LEU A 52 -1.30 -3.37 -8.81
C LEU A 52 -2.13 -4.29 -7.91
N ASP A 53 -2.39 -5.51 -8.35
CA ASP A 53 -3.17 -6.51 -7.60
C ASP A 53 -2.44 -7.04 -6.36
N ASN A 54 -1.10 -6.91 -6.32
CA ASN A 54 -0.28 -7.28 -5.16
C ASN A 54 0.06 -6.06 -4.28
N LEU A 55 -0.40 -4.87 -4.63
CA LEU A 55 -0.17 -3.65 -3.87
C LEU A 55 -1.43 -3.28 -3.10
N ALA A 56 -1.28 -2.91 -1.83
CA ALA A 56 -2.37 -2.45 -0.99
C ALA A 56 -2.02 -1.12 -0.31
N LEU A 57 -3.00 -0.21 -0.25
CA LEU A 57 -2.88 0.96 0.61
C LEU A 57 -3.20 0.55 2.06
N ALA A 58 -2.20 0.67 2.94
CA ALA A 58 -2.26 0.19 4.31
C ALA A 58 -2.00 1.31 5.32
N CYS A 59 -2.80 1.35 6.40
CA CYS A 59 -2.46 2.16 7.56
C CYS A 59 -1.32 1.53 8.36
N GLN A 60 -0.60 2.33 9.16
CA GLN A 60 0.48 1.83 10.02
C GLN A 60 0.03 0.66 10.91
N GLY A 61 -1.19 0.71 11.45
CA GLY A 61 -1.72 -0.33 12.33
C GLY A 61 -2.03 -1.67 11.63
N CYS A 62 -2.22 -1.68 10.30
CA CYS A 62 -2.38 -2.90 9.52
C CYS A 62 -1.05 -3.37 8.93
N ASN A 63 -0.22 -2.43 8.45
CA ASN A 63 1.07 -2.71 7.84
C ASN A 63 2.13 -3.23 8.84
N ASN A 64 1.95 -2.99 10.14
CA ASN A 64 2.89 -3.43 11.18
C ASN A 64 2.38 -4.64 11.99
N ARG A 65 1.40 -5.38 11.48
CA ARG A 65 0.93 -6.65 12.05
C ARG A 65 1.59 -7.83 11.37
#